data_AF-A0A931HUH4-F1
#
_entry.id   AF-A0A931HUH4-F1
#
_cell.length_a   1.000
_cell.length_b   1.000
_cell.length_c   1.000
_cell.angle_alpha   90.00
_cell.angle_beta   90.00
_cell.angle_gamma   90.00
#
_symmetry.space_group_name_H-M   'P 1'
#
loop_
_entity.id
_entity.type
_entity.pdbx_description
1 polymer ?
#
loop_
_entity_poly.entity_id
_entity_poly.type
_entity_poly.pdbx_seq_one_letter_code
_entity_poly.pdbx_strand_id
1 'polypeptide(L)'
;MKPLAGKHVLITRGRSQARVLSRIIEREGGVAIETPLLSFQLNDTDENQEILGRLHEYQWVFITSSNGVKFFFELVQQYNSDLSEDTRFAIIGSKTNRMLKSYGYEADFIPSEYNAEVMIEEFFEKERNVGKILYVRGSRSRDLLPEAFRERGVFFQSITVYDTLLMKDANKKINQSLTKGSLDALTFTSPSAIQAYMAIVKGMENRGLSVPCFCIGPTTARKAEEAGFEHVHIPEQYTIENMVEQMRQYFTEEGER
;
A
#
# COMPACT_ATOMS: atom_id res chain seq x y z
N MET A 1 -16.01 31.55 4.51
CA MET A 1 -14.72 31.53 3.79
C MET A 1 -14.38 30.08 3.46
N LYS A 2 -13.68 29.79 2.37
CA LYS A 2 -13.27 28.41 2.05
C LYS A 2 -12.07 28.04 2.96
N PRO A 3 -12.14 27.02 3.83
CA PRO A 3 -11.12 26.77 4.85
C PRO A 3 -9.72 26.48 4.30
N LEU A 4 -9.62 25.92 3.08
CA LEU A 4 -8.34 25.61 2.44
C LEU A 4 -7.93 26.64 1.41
N ALA A 5 -8.55 27.82 1.37
CA ALA A 5 -8.29 28.84 0.35
C ALA A 5 -6.78 29.16 0.23
N GLY A 6 -6.19 28.86 -0.94
CA GLY A 6 -4.79 29.11 -1.22
C GLY A 6 -3.80 28.17 -0.55
N LYS A 7 -4.27 27.17 0.21
CA LYS A 7 -3.42 26.18 0.89
C LYS A 7 -2.93 25.12 -0.08
N HIS A 8 -1.62 24.90 -0.11
CA HIS A 8 -0.97 23.94 -0.97
C HIS A 8 -0.78 22.61 -0.23
N VAL A 9 -1.41 21.56 -0.76
CA VAL A 9 -1.48 20.24 -0.11
C VAL A 9 -0.81 19.19 -0.96
N LEU A 10 0.26 18.55 -0.46
CA LEU A 10 0.92 17.45 -1.14
C LEU A 10 0.12 16.15 -0.99
N ILE A 11 -0.18 15.53 -2.12
CA ILE A 11 -0.91 14.26 -2.18
C ILE A 11 0.03 13.15 -2.62
N THR A 12 0.32 12.22 -1.70
CA THR A 12 1.36 11.19 -1.89
C THR A 12 0.85 9.85 -2.45
N ARG A 13 -0.47 9.69 -2.59
CA ARG A 13 -1.11 8.47 -3.08
C ARG A 13 -0.84 8.19 -4.56
N GLY A 14 -1.02 6.92 -4.95
CA GLY A 14 -1.00 6.50 -6.36
C GLY A 14 -2.01 7.26 -7.23
N ARG A 15 -1.66 7.51 -8.51
CA ARG A 15 -2.39 8.39 -9.44
C ARG A 15 -3.91 8.17 -9.51
N SER A 16 -4.37 6.92 -9.54
CA SER A 16 -5.82 6.61 -9.64
C SER A 16 -6.61 6.99 -8.39
N GLN A 17 -5.95 7.04 -7.23
CA GLN A 17 -6.57 7.34 -5.93
C GLN A 17 -6.31 8.78 -5.49
N ALA A 18 -5.28 9.44 -6.02
CA ALA A 18 -4.97 10.84 -5.74
C ALA A 18 -6.11 11.77 -6.18
N ARG A 19 -6.71 11.53 -7.35
CA ARG A 19 -7.75 12.38 -7.94
C ARG A 19 -8.96 12.63 -7.05
N VAL A 20 -9.38 11.63 -6.26
CA VAL A 20 -10.53 11.80 -5.35
C VAL A 20 -10.19 12.83 -4.28
N LEU A 21 -9.03 12.68 -3.64
CA LEU A 21 -8.55 13.62 -2.62
C LEU A 21 -8.28 15.01 -3.21
N SER A 22 -7.66 15.09 -4.39
CA SER A 22 -7.39 16.36 -5.09
C SER A 22 -8.68 17.16 -5.31
N ARG A 23 -9.73 16.51 -5.81
CA ARG A 23 -11.03 17.15 -6.06
C ARG A 23 -11.66 17.70 -4.77
N ILE A 24 -11.53 16.98 -3.66
CA ILE A 24 -12.09 17.45 -2.38
C ILE A 24 -11.31 18.68 -1.90
N ILE A 25 -9.98 18.65 -1.95
CA ILE A 25 -9.12 19.79 -1.58
C ILE A 25 -9.42 21.02 -2.46
N GLU A 26 -9.50 20.85 -3.78
CA GLU A 26 -9.80 21.92 -4.74
C GLU A 26 -11.21 22.51 -4.53
N ARG A 27 -12.20 21.65 -4.22
CA ARG A 27 -13.56 22.10 -3.88
C ARG A 27 -13.55 23.02 -2.65
N GLU A 28 -12.72 22.70 -1.67
CA GLU A 28 -12.50 23.49 -0.45
C GLU A 28 -11.52 24.66 -0.64
N GLY A 29 -11.09 24.94 -1.88
CA GLY A 29 -10.29 26.13 -2.24
C GLY A 29 -8.79 25.96 -2.15
N GLY A 30 -8.31 24.76 -1.82
CA GLY A 30 -6.89 24.43 -1.79
C GLY A 30 -6.31 24.11 -3.16
N VAL A 31 -4.98 24.03 -3.20
CA VAL A 31 -4.18 23.65 -4.36
C VAL A 31 -3.61 22.26 -4.13
N ALA A 32 -4.12 21.27 -4.86
CA ALA A 32 -3.66 19.88 -4.77
C ALA A 32 -2.36 19.65 -5.57
N ILE A 33 -1.30 19.24 -4.88
CA ILE A 33 0.00 18.90 -5.49
C ILE A 33 0.12 17.37 -5.57
N GLU A 34 -0.40 16.79 -6.65
CA GLU A 34 -0.32 15.34 -6.87
C GLU A 34 1.12 14.87 -7.13
N THR A 35 1.66 14.16 -6.15
CA THR A 35 3.01 13.58 -6.18
C THR A 35 2.98 12.14 -5.68
N PRO A 36 2.51 11.19 -6.52
CA PRO A 36 2.59 9.77 -6.20
C PRO A 36 4.03 9.39 -5.90
N LEU A 37 4.26 8.69 -4.80
CA LEU A 37 5.62 8.34 -4.35
C LEU A 37 6.09 6.97 -4.83
N LEU A 38 5.14 6.10 -5.11
CA LEU A 38 5.38 4.70 -5.48
C LEU A 38 4.80 4.41 -6.85
N SER A 39 5.53 3.63 -7.63
CA SER A 39 5.05 2.98 -8.85
C SER A 39 5.25 1.48 -8.73
N PHE A 40 4.34 0.73 -9.33
CA PHE A 40 4.37 -0.72 -9.36
C PHE A 40 4.56 -1.18 -10.80
N GLN A 41 5.56 -2.03 -11.04
CA GLN A 41 5.85 -2.57 -12.36
C GLN A 41 5.70 -4.08 -12.31
N LEU A 42 5.10 -4.67 -13.36
CA LEU A 42 5.05 -6.12 -13.52
C LEU A 42 6.47 -6.67 -13.47
N ASN A 43 6.71 -7.68 -12.63
CA ASN A 43 7.98 -8.38 -12.57
C ASN A 43 7.81 -9.69 -13.34
N ASP A 44 8.36 -9.70 -14.54
CA ASP A 44 8.23 -10.78 -15.51
C ASP A 44 9.61 -11.33 -15.82
N THR A 45 9.92 -12.47 -15.22
CA THR A 45 11.23 -13.12 -15.28
C THR A 45 11.07 -14.56 -15.76
N ASP A 46 12.13 -15.14 -16.30
CA ASP A 46 12.13 -16.55 -16.72
C ASP A 46 11.78 -17.49 -15.56
N GLU A 47 12.24 -17.18 -14.33
CA GLU A 47 11.87 -17.93 -13.13
C GLU A 47 10.35 -17.88 -12.85
N ASN A 48 9.73 -16.70 -12.98
CA ASN A 48 8.29 -16.57 -12.81
C ASN A 48 7.54 -17.40 -13.86
N GLN A 49 8.02 -17.42 -15.12
CA GLN A 49 7.43 -18.23 -16.18
C GLN A 49 7.49 -19.73 -15.87
N GLU A 50 8.63 -20.23 -15.39
CA GLU A 50 8.80 -21.63 -15.00
C GLU A 50 7.90 -22.04 -13.83
N ILE A 51 7.67 -21.13 -12.88
CA ILE A 51 6.76 -21.34 -11.75
C ILE A 51 5.31 -21.39 -12.25
N LEU A 52 4.92 -20.45 -13.11
CA LEU A 52 3.57 -20.36 -13.67
C LEU A 52 3.24 -21.53 -14.60
N GLY A 53 4.22 -22.06 -15.34
CA GLY A 53 4.05 -23.28 -16.14
C GLY A 53 3.72 -24.53 -15.31
N ARG A 54 3.95 -24.48 -14.00
CA ARG A 54 3.64 -25.56 -13.03
C ARG A 54 2.60 -25.13 -12.01
N LEU A 55 1.78 -24.13 -12.34
CA LEU A 55 0.85 -23.54 -11.39
C LEU A 55 -0.18 -24.55 -10.84
N HIS A 56 -0.59 -25.52 -11.66
CA HIS A 56 -1.46 -26.64 -11.28
C HIS A 56 -0.88 -27.55 -10.18
N GLU A 57 0.44 -27.52 -9.92
CA GLU A 57 1.05 -28.33 -8.87
C GLU A 57 0.82 -27.78 -7.45
N TYR A 58 0.42 -26.51 -7.32
CA TYR A 58 0.24 -25.85 -6.02
C TYR A 58 -1.20 -25.98 -5.52
N GLN A 59 -1.35 -26.53 -4.30
CA GLN A 59 -2.65 -26.70 -3.65
C GLN A 59 -3.13 -25.40 -3.00
N TRP A 60 -2.19 -24.53 -2.61
CA TRP A 60 -2.49 -23.25 -2.00
C TRP A 60 -1.71 -22.12 -2.66
N VAL A 61 -2.39 -21.02 -2.92
CA VAL A 61 -1.80 -19.75 -3.35
C VAL A 61 -2.00 -18.70 -2.26
N PHE A 62 -0.90 -18.25 -1.67
CA PHE A 62 -0.88 -17.24 -0.63
C PHE A 62 -0.66 -15.85 -1.24
N ILE A 63 -1.58 -14.91 -1.00
CA ILE A 63 -1.48 -13.54 -1.52
C ILE A 63 -1.83 -12.50 -0.45
N THR A 64 -0.87 -11.71 -0.01
CA THR A 64 -1.05 -10.76 1.12
C THR A 64 -1.39 -9.34 0.69
N SER A 65 -1.55 -9.08 -0.61
CA SER A 65 -1.90 -7.75 -1.10
C SER A 65 -2.76 -7.77 -2.36
N SER A 66 -3.63 -6.77 -2.49
CA SER A 66 -4.42 -6.56 -3.71
C SER A 66 -3.57 -6.36 -4.97
N ASN A 67 -2.37 -5.78 -4.83
CA ASN A 67 -1.44 -5.65 -5.95
C ASN A 67 -0.85 -7.01 -6.34
N GLY A 68 -0.51 -7.85 -5.35
CA GLY A 68 -0.09 -9.24 -5.59
C GLY A 68 -1.13 -10.00 -6.41
N VAL A 69 -2.41 -9.91 -6.05
CA VAL A 69 -3.50 -10.54 -6.83
C VAL A 69 -3.51 -10.00 -8.26
N LYS A 70 -3.52 -8.67 -8.41
CA LYS A 70 -3.61 -8.03 -9.73
C LYS A 70 -2.47 -8.49 -10.66
N PHE A 71 -1.22 -8.37 -10.21
CA PHE A 71 -0.06 -8.68 -11.04
C PHE A 71 0.15 -10.19 -11.23
N PHE A 72 -0.25 -11.02 -10.25
CA PHE A 72 -0.27 -12.46 -10.43
C PHE A 72 -1.21 -12.88 -11.55
N PHE A 73 -2.46 -12.42 -11.54
CA PHE A 73 -3.40 -12.75 -12.62
C PHE A 73 -3.03 -12.12 -13.96
N GLU A 74 -2.35 -10.96 -13.97
CA GLU A 74 -1.76 -10.39 -15.19
C GLU A 74 -0.74 -11.36 -15.81
N LEU A 75 0.17 -11.95 -15.02
CA LEU A 75 1.11 -12.98 -15.50
C LEU A 75 0.41 -14.29 -15.90
N VAL A 76 -0.53 -14.77 -15.09
CA VAL A 76 -1.31 -16.00 -15.39
C VAL A 76 -2.00 -15.89 -16.75
N GLN A 77 -2.63 -14.74 -17.03
CA GLN A 77 -3.27 -14.47 -18.32
C GLN A 77 -2.25 -14.33 -19.45
N GLN A 78 -1.14 -13.60 -19.21
CA GLN A 78 -0.09 -13.42 -20.20
C GLN A 78 0.51 -14.75 -20.68
N TYR A 79 0.69 -15.70 -19.76
CA TYR A 79 1.28 -17.01 -20.04
C TYR A 79 0.26 -18.14 -20.25
N ASN A 80 -1.04 -17.81 -20.26
CA ASN A 80 -2.13 -18.78 -20.35
C ASN A 80 -1.92 -19.98 -19.39
N SER A 81 -1.53 -19.67 -18.15
CA SER A 81 -1.21 -20.67 -17.14
C SER A 81 -2.48 -21.14 -16.44
N ASP A 82 -2.62 -22.44 -16.29
CA ASP A 82 -3.81 -23.03 -15.67
C ASP A 82 -3.60 -23.22 -14.17
N LEU A 83 -4.53 -22.67 -13.38
CA LEU A 83 -4.74 -23.06 -11.99
C LEU A 83 -5.50 -24.39 -11.97
N SER A 84 -5.20 -25.25 -11.00
CA SER A 84 -6.03 -26.42 -10.76
C SER A 84 -7.40 -25.97 -10.24
N GLU A 85 -8.46 -26.72 -10.57
CA GLU A 85 -9.80 -26.49 -9.99
C GLU A 85 -9.78 -26.64 -8.45
N ASP A 86 -8.84 -27.43 -7.92
CA ASP A 86 -8.63 -27.64 -6.49
C ASP A 86 -7.70 -26.60 -5.83
N THR A 87 -7.21 -25.60 -6.58
CA THR A 87 -6.33 -24.58 -6.01
C THR A 87 -7.09 -23.67 -5.06
N ARG A 88 -6.61 -23.63 -3.80
CA ARG A 88 -7.18 -22.80 -2.73
C ARG A 88 -6.40 -21.51 -2.53
N PHE A 89 -7.07 -20.46 -2.10
CA PHE A 89 -6.48 -19.13 -1.88
C PHE A 89 -6.49 -18.73 -0.41
N ALA A 90 -5.30 -18.38 0.11
CA ALA A 90 -5.15 -17.77 1.42
C ALA A 90 -4.71 -16.32 1.25
N ILE A 91 -5.45 -15.37 1.84
CA ILE A 91 -5.18 -13.94 1.66
C ILE A 91 -5.26 -13.15 2.96
N ILE A 92 -4.76 -11.91 2.93
CA ILE A 92 -4.93 -10.95 4.02
C ILE A 92 -5.79 -9.77 3.56
N GLY A 93 -6.89 -9.53 4.27
CA GLY A 93 -7.69 -8.31 4.16
C GLY A 93 -8.80 -8.34 3.11
N SER A 94 -9.92 -7.69 3.46
CA SER A 94 -11.10 -7.59 2.60
C SER A 94 -10.83 -6.95 1.23
N LYS A 95 -9.87 -6.02 1.14
CA LYS A 95 -9.47 -5.41 -0.14
C LYS A 95 -8.82 -6.43 -1.08
N THR A 96 -8.00 -7.32 -0.55
CA THR A 96 -7.38 -8.39 -1.33
C THR A 96 -8.44 -9.38 -1.81
N ASN A 97 -9.43 -9.72 -0.96
CA ASN A 97 -10.53 -10.61 -1.33
C ASN A 97 -11.38 -10.02 -2.46
N ARG A 98 -11.71 -8.73 -2.38
CA ARG A 98 -12.45 -8.05 -3.45
C ARG A 98 -11.71 -8.06 -4.79
N MET A 99 -10.38 -7.93 -4.76
CA MET A 99 -9.57 -8.06 -5.98
C MET A 99 -9.60 -9.49 -6.51
N LEU A 100 -9.47 -10.50 -5.63
CA LEU A 100 -9.53 -11.90 -6.01
C LEU A 100 -10.88 -12.26 -6.68
N LYS A 101 -12.00 -11.78 -6.10
CA LYS A 101 -13.34 -11.93 -6.66
C LYS A 101 -13.49 -11.30 -8.04
N SER A 102 -12.77 -10.21 -8.32
CA SER A 102 -12.79 -9.60 -9.66
C SER A 102 -12.18 -10.47 -10.76
N TYR A 103 -11.38 -11.48 -10.39
CA TYR A 103 -10.85 -12.51 -11.29
C TYR A 103 -11.65 -13.83 -11.23
N GLY A 104 -12.79 -13.86 -10.54
CA GLY A 104 -13.66 -15.04 -10.45
C GLY A 104 -13.34 -16.02 -9.32
N TYR A 105 -12.40 -15.68 -8.43
CA TYR A 105 -11.99 -16.54 -7.31
C TYR A 105 -12.44 -15.97 -5.97
N GLU A 106 -12.64 -16.83 -4.98
CA GLU A 106 -12.87 -16.43 -3.59
C GLU A 106 -11.77 -17.02 -2.71
N ALA A 107 -11.44 -16.34 -1.62
CA ALA A 107 -10.48 -16.86 -0.67
C ALA A 107 -11.09 -17.95 0.20
N ASP A 108 -10.44 -19.10 0.24
CA ASP A 108 -10.74 -20.21 1.15
C ASP A 108 -10.28 -19.93 2.57
N PHE A 109 -9.25 -19.09 2.73
CA PHE A 109 -8.73 -18.69 4.03
C PHE A 109 -8.48 -17.18 4.12
N ILE A 110 -9.04 -16.57 5.16
CA ILE A 110 -8.78 -15.19 5.58
C ILE A 110 -8.60 -15.22 7.11
N PRO A 111 -7.50 -14.70 7.66
CA PRO A 111 -7.30 -14.65 9.11
C PRO A 111 -8.31 -13.72 9.79
N SER A 112 -8.56 -13.94 11.09
CA SER A 112 -9.44 -13.05 11.88
C SER A 112 -8.92 -11.62 11.97
N GLU A 113 -7.59 -11.46 12.01
CA GLU A 113 -6.91 -10.18 11.98
C GLU A 113 -6.09 -10.00 10.70
N TYR A 114 -6.05 -8.77 10.17
CA TYR A 114 -5.35 -8.45 8.93
C TYR A 114 -3.83 -8.30 9.10
N ASN A 115 -3.18 -9.29 9.72
CA ASN A 115 -1.74 -9.37 9.87
C ASN A 115 -1.22 -10.77 9.47
N ALA A 116 0.09 -10.88 9.23
CA ALA A 116 0.67 -12.10 8.66
C ALA A 116 0.98 -13.14 9.74
N GLU A 117 1.23 -12.67 10.96
CA GLU A 117 1.47 -13.48 12.16
C GLU A 117 0.24 -14.34 12.49
N VAL A 118 -0.94 -13.72 12.60
CA VAL A 118 -2.23 -14.40 12.82
C VAL A 118 -2.61 -15.29 11.63
N MET A 119 -2.27 -14.89 10.40
CA MET A 119 -2.44 -15.75 9.22
C MET A 119 -1.67 -17.06 9.36
N ILE A 120 -0.42 -17.01 9.82
CA ILE A 120 0.41 -18.20 10.03
C ILE A 120 -0.21 -19.09 11.11
N GLU A 121 -0.54 -18.52 12.27
CA GLU A 121 -1.07 -19.28 13.40
C GLU A 121 -2.38 -19.98 13.04
N GLU A 122 -3.39 -19.22 12.61
CA GLU A 122 -4.72 -19.76 12.32
C GLU A 122 -4.73 -20.71 11.12
N PHE A 123 -3.91 -20.46 10.10
CA PHE A 123 -3.87 -21.33 8.92
C PHE A 123 -3.37 -22.72 9.29
N PHE A 124 -2.27 -22.79 10.03
CA PHE A 124 -1.67 -24.08 10.41
C PHE A 124 -2.41 -24.80 11.54
N GLU A 125 -3.27 -24.12 12.29
CA GLU A 125 -4.22 -24.77 13.18
C GLU A 125 -5.34 -25.50 12.41
N LYS A 126 -5.83 -24.90 11.33
CA LYS A 126 -6.96 -25.43 10.54
C LYS A 126 -6.53 -26.43 9.48
N GLU A 127 -5.40 -26.19 8.82
CA GLU A 127 -4.93 -26.97 7.67
C GLU A 127 -3.71 -27.83 8.02
N ARG A 128 -3.91 -29.15 8.06
CA ARG A 128 -2.85 -30.11 8.43
C ARG A 128 -2.09 -30.68 7.24
N ASN A 129 -2.73 -30.77 6.06
CA ASN A 129 -2.16 -31.33 4.83
C ASN A 129 -2.27 -30.31 3.70
N VAL A 130 -1.36 -29.32 3.72
CA VAL A 130 -1.41 -28.15 2.84
C VAL A 130 -0.78 -28.38 1.46
N GLY A 131 -0.09 -29.51 1.25
CA GLY A 131 0.59 -29.77 -0.03
C GLY A 131 1.67 -28.71 -0.35
N LYS A 132 1.80 -28.37 -1.63
CA LYS A 132 2.72 -27.32 -2.11
C LYS A 132 2.05 -25.95 -2.05
N ILE A 133 2.76 -24.98 -1.48
CA ILE A 133 2.32 -23.59 -1.40
C ILE A 133 3.04 -22.73 -2.45
N LEU A 134 2.30 -21.92 -3.19
CA LEU A 134 2.84 -20.79 -3.93
C LEU A 134 2.61 -19.51 -3.13
N TYR A 135 3.68 -18.81 -2.76
CA TYR A 135 3.59 -17.50 -2.12
C TYR A 135 3.80 -16.37 -3.13
N VAL A 136 2.72 -15.67 -3.45
CA VAL A 136 2.72 -14.51 -4.35
C VAL A 136 3.04 -13.24 -3.56
N ARG A 137 4.12 -12.57 -3.95
CA ARG A 137 4.63 -11.39 -3.23
C ARG A 137 5.05 -10.26 -4.18
N GLY A 138 5.16 -9.06 -3.63
CA GLY A 138 5.90 -7.95 -4.25
C GLY A 138 7.34 -7.90 -3.75
N SER A 139 8.22 -7.17 -4.45
CA SER A 139 9.66 -7.13 -4.13
C SER A 139 10.04 -6.53 -2.77
N ARG A 140 9.12 -5.84 -2.10
CA ARG A 140 9.31 -5.30 -0.73
C ARG A 140 8.59 -6.11 0.36
N SER A 141 8.03 -7.27 0.02
CA SER A 141 7.36 -8.10 1.02
C SER A 141 8.37 -8.62 2.03
N ARG A 142 7.96 -8.78 3.29
CA ARG A 142 8.80 -9.34 4.35
C ARG A 142 8.86 -10.87 4.22
N ASP A 143 9.91 -11.47 4.78
CA ASP A 143 10.15 -12.93 4.71
C ASP A 143 9.46 -13.74 5.82
N LEU A 144 8.60 -13.11 6.62
CA LEU A 144 7.88 -13.74 7.72
C LEU A 144 7.11 -15.02 7.30
N LEU A 145 6.35 -14.98 6.20
CA LEU A 145 5.63 -16.16 5.68
C LEU A 145 6.60 -17.25 5.19
N PRO A 146 7.59 -16.95 4.32
CA PRO A 146 8.65 -17.91 3.96
C PRO A 146 9.38 -18.53 5.15
N GLU A 147 9.70 -17.77 6.20
CA GLU A 147 10.33 -18.27 7.42
C GLU A 147 9.39 -19.25 8.14
N ALA A 148 8.14 -18.87 8.35
CA ALA A 148 7.14 -19.72 9.01
C ALA A 148 6.85 -21.03 8.23
N PHE A 149 6.86 -21.00 6.90
CA PHE A 149 6.71 -22.20 6.06
C PHE A 149 7.90 -23.14 6.22
N ARG A 150 9.13 -22.60 6.25
CA ARG A 150 10.36 -23.39 6.51
C ARG A 150 10.34 -24.02 7.89
N GLU A 151 10.01 -23.27 8.92
CA GLU A 151 9.93 -23.76 10.30
C GLU A 151 8.93 -24.92 10.46
N ARG A 152 7.88 -24.94 9.65
CA ARG A 152 6.85 -25.98 9.66
C ARG A 152 7.09 -27.12 8.67
N GLY A 153 8.23 -27.10 7.96
CA GLY A 153 8.60 -28.14 7.00
C GLY A 153 7.66 -28.23 5.78
N VAL A 154 6.97 -27.14 5.45
CA VAL A 154 6.04 -27.09 4.32
C VAL A 154 6.80 -26.75 3.05
N PHE A 155 6.54 -27.48 1.98
CA PHE A 155 7.09 -27.13 0.67
C PHE A 155 6.43 -25.87 0.15
N PHE A 156 7.23 -24.87 -0.23
CA PHE A 156 6.73 -23.66 -0.86
C PHE A 156 7.69 -23.12 -1.90
N GLN A 157 7.15 -22.36 -2.85
CA GLN A 157 7.90 -21.50 -3.76
C GLN A 157 7.40 -20.07 -3.59
N SER A 158 8.29 -19.07 -3.67
CA SER A 158 7.89 -17.67 -3.74
C SER A 158 7.95 -17.17 -5.17
N ILE A 159 6.95 -16.39 -5.59
CA ILE A 159 6.92 -15.71 -6.89
C ILE A 159 6.80 -14.20 -6.65
N THR A 160 7.75 -13.43 -7.17
CA THR A 160 7.72 -11.96 -7.08
C THR A 160 7.07 -11.41 -8.34
N VAL A 161 5.81 -11.02 -8.25
CA VAL A 161 5.00 -10.66 -9.44
C VAL A 161 5.03 -9.16 -9.77
N TYR A 162 5.56 -8.33 -8.86
CA TYR A 162 5.74 -6.91 -9.13
C TYR A 162 6.86 -6.27 -8.33
N ASP A 163 7.44 -5.23 -8.92
CA ASP A 163 8.42 -4.36 -8.30
C ASP A 163 7.80 -3.10 -7.72
N THR A 164 8.21 -2.74 -6.50
CA THR A 164 7.85 -1.46 -5.87
C THR A 164 8.99 -0.46 -6.02
N LEU A 165 8.81 0.47 -6.95
CA LEU A 165 9.79 1.50 -7.29
C LEU A 165 9.37 2.86 -6.70
N LEU A 166 10.37 3.71 -6.41
CA LEU A 166 10.12 5.12 -6.12
C LEU A 166 9.86 5.87 -7.42
N MET A 167 8.90 6.81 -7.41
CA MET A 167 8.65 7.66 -8.57
C MET A 167 9.83 8.63 -8.78
N LYS A 168 10.47 8.55 -9.97
CA LYS A 168 11.63 9.37 -10.34
C LYS A 168 11.38 10.87 -10.18
N ASP A 169 10.20 11.34 -10.56
CA ASP A 169 9.85 12.77 -10.54
C ASP A 169 9.40 13.29 -9.17
N ALA A 170 9.17 12.40 -8.19
CA ALA A 170 8.64 12.80 -6.88
C ALA A 170 9.64 13.67 -6.11
N ASN A 171 10.94 13.35 -6.18
CA ASN A 171 11.99 14.13 -5.52
C ASN A 171 11.98 15.60 -5.98
N LYS A 172 11.96 15.83 -7.30
CA LYS A 172 11.97 17.18 -7.87
C LYS A 172 10.74 17.98 -7.44
N LYS A 173 9.55 17.38 -7.49
CA LYS A 173 8.29 18.04 -7.10
C LYS A 173 8.30 18.40 -5.61
N ILE A 174 8.66 17.45 -4.74
CA ILE A 174 8.70 17.67 -3.29
C ILE A 174 9.70 18.76 -2.95
N ASN A 175 10.92 18.69 -3.51
CA ASN A 175 11.94 19.69 -3.26
C ASN A 175 11.48 21.08 -3.69
N GLN A 176 10.88 21.21 -4.88
CA GLN A 176 10.32 22.48 -5.34
C GLN A 176 9.23 23.04 -4.43
N SER A 177 8.33 22.19 -3.92
CA SER A 177 7.28 22.60 -2.98
C SER A 177 7.86 23.06 -1.63
N LEU A 178 8.88 22.36 -1.12
CA LEU A 178 9.52 22.69 0.15
C LEU A 178 10.38 23.94 0.07
N THR A 179 11.21 24.10 -0.98
CA THR A 179 12.10 25.27 -1.12
C THR A 179 11.34 26.57 -1.34
N LYS A 180 10.19 26.53 -2.04
CA LYS A 180 9.36 27.72 -2.26
C LYS A 180 8.59 28.17 -1.01
N GLY A 181 8.64 27.40 0.09
CA GLY A 181 7.83 27.65 1.29
C GLY A 181 6.32 27.58 1.02
N SER A 182 5.92 26.99 -0.10
CA SER A 182 4.53 26.96 -0.58
C SER A 182 3.88 25.61 -0.25
N LEU A 183 4.24 24.97 0.85
CA LEU A 183 3.65 23.69 1.24
C LEU A 183 3.05 23.83 2.63
N ASP A 184 1.73 23.82 2.70
CA ASP A 184 0.97 23.99 3.93
C ASP A 184 0.65 22.65 4.59
N ALA A 185 0.48 21.58 3.81
CA ALA A 185 0.12 20.27 4.35
C ALA A 185 0.66 19.09 3.54
N LEU A 186 0.96 18.01 4.24
CA LEU A 186 1.28 16.69 3.69
C LEU A 186 0.13 15.72 3.97
N THR A 187 -0.15 14.81 3.05
CA THR A 187 -1.13 13.74 3.28
C THR A 187 -0.51 12.36 3.08
N PHE A 188 -0.81 11.43 3.98
CA PHE A 188 -0.37 10.04 3.90
C PHE A 188 -1.49 9.07 4.20
N THR A 189 -1.61 8.03 3.39
CA THR A 189 -2.67 7.02 3.56
C THR A 189 -2.16 5.60 3.71
N SER A 190 -0.87 5.45 3.97
CA SER A 190 -0.26 4.16 4.29
C SER A 190 1.12 4.37 4.91
N PRO A 191 1.57 3.47 5.79
CA PRO A 191 2.95 3.47 6.30
C PRO A 191 4.01 3.42 5.18
N SER A 192 3.73 2.69 4.10
CA SER A 192 4.63 2.61 2.94
C SER A 192 4.82 3.94 2.21
N ALA A 193 3.81 4.83 2.23
CA ALA A 193 3.94 6.16 1.63
C ALA A 193 4.90 7.04 2.45
N ILE A 194 4.87 6.94 3.77
CA ILE A 194 5.81 7.64 4.65
C ILE A 194 7.23 7.14 4.43
N GLN A 195 7.43 5.81 4.40
CA GLN A 195 8.74 5.23 4.10
C GLN A 195 9.27 5.70 2.73
N ALA A 196 8.40 5.72 1.71
CA ALA A 196 8.75 6.22 0.38
C ALA A 196 9.13 7.70 0.41
N TYR A 197 8.37 8.53 1.12
CA TYR A 197 8.65 9.95 1.29
C TYR A 197 10.02 10.17 1.93
N MET A 198 10.28 9.50 3.07
CA MET A 198 11.56 9.60 3.79
C MET A 198 12.75 9.14 2.94
N ALA A 199 12.56 8.11 2.11
CA ALA A 199 13.59 7.68 1.16
C ALA A 199 13.83 8.74 0.07
N ILE A 200 12.77 9.39 -0.42
CA ILE A 200 12.83 10.42 -1.46
C ILE A 200 13.49 11.70 -0.95
N VAL A 201 13.17 12.16 0.26
CA VAL A 201 13.71 13.39 0.87
C VAL A 201 15.03 13.17 1.59
N LYS A 202 15.57 11.94 1.56
CA LYS A 202 16.86 11.63 2.16
C LYS A 202 17.95 12.52 1.53
N GLY A 203 18.66 13.26 2.38
CA GLY A 203 19.72 14.18 1.94
C GLY A 203 19.24 15.57 1.53
N MET A 204 17.93 15.85 1.52
CA MET A 204 17.42 17.22 1.41
C MET A 204 17.67 17.99 2.71
N GLU A 205 18.00 19.28 2.59
CA GLU A 205 18.17 20.21 3.71
C GLU A 205 16.85 20.42 4.45
N ASN A 206 15.78 20.78 3.72
CA ASN A 206 14.43 20.81 4.22
C ASN A 206 13.70 19.53 3.82
N ARG A 207 13.27 18.74 4.80
CA ARG A 207 12.49 17.50 4.61
C ARG A 207 10.99 17.69 4.84
N GLY A 208 10.55 18.88 5.23
CA GLY A 208 9.16 19.20 5.53
C GLY A 208 8.60 18.50 6.78
N LEU A 209 9.45 18.17 7.76
CA LEU A 209 9.02 17.44 8.95
C LEU A 209 8.17 18.28 9.92
N SER A 210 8.34 19.59 9.88
CA SER A 210 7.51 20.58 10.60
C SER A 210 6.24 20.96 9.85
N VAL A 211 6.03 20.50 8.61
CA VAL A 211 4.78 20.75 7.87
C VAL A 211 3.68 19.85 8.44
N PRO A 212 2.47 20.38 8.73
CA PRO A 212 1.33 19.60 9.17
C PRO A 212 1.07 18.37 8.28
N CYS A 213 1.01 17.21 8.91
CA CYS A 213 0.96 15.90 8.28
C CYS A 213 -0.37 15.21 8.62
N PHE A 214 -1.24 15.03 7.64
CA PHE A 214 -2.55 14.41 7.79
C PHE A 214 -2.51 12.95 7.35
N CYS A 215 -2.71 12.06 8.32
CA CYS A 215 -2.67 10.62 8.13
C CYS A 215 -4.09 10.04 8.09
N ILE A 216 -4.33 9.05 7.22
CA ILE A 216 -5.66 8.42 7.08
C ILE A 216 -6.12 7.68 8.34
N GLY A 217 -5.19 7.27 9.20
CA GLY A 217 -5.50 6.50 10.41
C GLY A 217 -4.26 6.13 11.23
N PRO A 218 -4.45 5.42 12.36
CA PRO A 218 -3.46 5.31 13.44
C PRO A 218 -2.15 4.64 13.03
N THR A 219 -2.21 3.58 12.24
CA THR A 219 -1.00 2.87 11.79
C THR A 219 -0.10 3.73 10.91
N THR A 220 -0.70 4.64 10.13
CA THR A 220 0.04 5.59 9.29
C THR A 220 0.61 6.72 10.14
N ALA A 221 -0.17 7.26 11.08
CA ALA A 221 0.29 8.30 12.00
C ALA A 221 1.48 7.86 12.85
N ARG A 222 1.41 6.67 13.46
CA ARG A 222 2.54 6.10 14.21
C ARG A 222 3.81 6.02 13.36
N LYS A 223 3.69 5.64 12.09
CA LYS A 223 4.83 5.58 11.17
C LYS A 223 5.39 6.99 10.87
N ALA A 224 4.54 8.02 10.85
CA ALA A 224 4.94 9.40 10.62
C ALA A 224 5.70 9.96 11.84
N GLU A 225 5.17 9.73 13.04
CA GLU A 225 5.82 10.10 14.30
C GLU A 225 7.20 9.43 14.42
N GLU A 226 7.28 8.12 14.17
CA GLU A 226 8.56 7.37 14.12
C GLU A 226 9.55 7.92 13.07
N ALA A 227 9.03 8.54 12.00
CA ALA A 227 9.84 9.15 10.95
C ALA A 227 10.28 10.58 11.29
N GLY A 228 9.78 11.15 12.40
CA GLY A 228 10.14 12.48 12.90
C GLY A 228 9.23 13.61 12.43
N PHE A 229 8.01 13.33 11.96
CA PHE A 229 7.02 14.40 11.71
C PHE A 229 6.54 15.02 13.02
N GLU A 230 6.55 16.36 13.10
CA GLU A 230 6.30 17.10 14.34
C GLU A 230 4.80 17.35 14.59
N HIS A 231 4.01 17.46 13.51
CA HIS A 231 2.58 17.79 13.56
C HIS A 231 1.77 16.74 12.81
N VAL A 232 1.42 15.66 13.51
CA VAL A 232 0.69 14.52 12.92
C VAL A 232 -0.78 14.57 13.36
N HIS A 233 -1.68 14.59 12.38
CA HIS A 233 -3.11 14.65 12.58
C HIS A 233 -3.79 13.41 11.99
N ILE A 234 -4.80 12.90 12.69
CA ILE A 234 -5.67 11.83 12.22
C ILE A 234 -7.14 12.26 12.36
N PRO A 235 -8.02 11.83 11.44
CA PRO A 235 -9.46 12.04 11.61
C PRO A 235 -10.05 11.06 12.62
N GLU A 236 -11.23 11.41 13.17
CA GLU A 236 -12.01 10.51 14.03
C GLU A 236 -12.47 9.24 13.28
N GLN A 237 -12.85 9.39 12.01
CA GLN A 237 -13.20 8.31 11.10
C GLN A 237 -12.15 8.17 10.00
N TYR A 238 -11.68 6.95 9.73
CA TYR A 238 -10.53 6.70 8.86
C TYR A 238 -10.87 6.69 7.35
N THR A 239 -11.47 7.78 6.87
CA THR A 239 -11.83 7.99 5.46
C THR A 239 -11.14 9.22 4.89
N ILE A 240 -11.11 9.31 3.55
CA ILE A 240 -10.47 10.45 2.85
C ILE A 240 -11.21 11.74 3.18
N GLU A 241 -12.54 11.68 3.20
CA GLU A 241 -13.42 12.81 3.48
C GLU A 241 -13.17 13.36 4.87
N ASN A 242 -13.11 12.49 5.88
CA ASN A 242 -12.85 12.91 7.25
C ASN A 242 -11.40 13.40 7.44
N MET A 243 -10.42 12.84 6.72
CA MET A 243 -9.05 13.36 6.72
C MET A 243 -8.98 14.80 6.17
N VAL A 244 -9.79 15.11 5.15
CA VAL A 244 -9.91 16.50 4.66
C VAL A 244 -10.66 17.37 5.66
N GLU A 245 -11.70 16.86 6.31
CA GLU A 245 -12.41 17.61 7.35
C GLU A 245 -11.48 17.99 8.52
N GLN A 246 -10.65 17.06 8.98
CA GLN A 246 -9.61 17.33 9.99
C GLN A 246 -8.66 18.45 9.53
N MET A 247 -8.30 18.47 8.25
CA MET A 247 -7.46 19.51 7.66
C MET A 247 -8.17 20.86 7.60
N ARG A 248 -9.48 20.89 7.30
CA ARG A 248 -10.29 22.12 7.29
C ARG A 248 -10.37 22.72 8.69
N GLN A 249 -10.61 21.89 9.70
CA GLN A 249 -10.68 22.33 11.09
C GLN A 249 -9.35 22.94 11.53
N TYR A 250 -8.24 22.23 11.28
CA TYR A 250 -6.89 22.72 11.56
C TYR A 250 -6.61 24.12 11.00
N PHE A 251 -6.85 24.33 9.70
CA PHE A 251 -6.57 25.62 9.06
C PHE A 251 -7.58 26.72 9.40
N THR A 252 -8.78 26.36 9.86
CA THR A 252 -9.74 27.35 10.38
C THR A 252 -9.27 27.87 11.74
N GLU A 253 -8.85 26.97 12.64
CA GLU A 253 -8.34 27.33 13.97
C GLU A 253 -7.01 28.08 13.92
N GLU A 254 -6.12 27.75 12.99
CA GLU A 254 -4.87 28.50 12.77
C GLU A 254 -5.12 29.92 12.27
N GLY A 255 -6.09 30.13 11.37
CA GLY A 255 -6.39 31.45 10.82
C GLY A 255 -7.04 32.42 11.81
N GLU A 256 -7.52 31.90 12.95
CA GLU A 256 -8.09 32.67 14.05
C GLU A 256 -7.05 33.04 15.13
N ARG A 257 -5.83 32.50 15.06
CA ARG A 257 -4.71 32.81 15.98
C ARG A 257 -3.81 33.92 15.43
#